data_AF-A0A7K2NT61-F1
#
_entry.id   AF-A0A7K2NT61-F1
#
_cell.length_a   1.000
_cell.length_b   1.000
_cell.length_c   1.000
_cell.angle_alpha   90.00
_cell.angle_beta   90.00
_cell.angle_gamma   90.00
#
_symmetry.space_group_name_H-M   'P 1'
#
loop_
_entity.id
_entity.type
_entity.pdbx_description
1 polymer ?
#
loop_
_entity_poly.entity_id
_entity_poly.type
_entity_poly.pdbx_seq_one_letter_code
_entity_poly.pdbx_strand_id
1 'polypeptide(L)'
;PADLQIMYGVAGERRLPEAELPWLSGFAGSAPVRIGNDAVNQLQLDVYGEVMDSLSLARLAGMRPRPQMWELQCALMDFLATVWREPDEGLWEVRGG
;
A
#
# COMPACT_ATOMS: atom_id res chain seq x y z
N PRO A 1 5.52 -12.39 0.17
CA PRO A 1 4.48 -12.07 1.17
C PRO A 1 4.90 -10.93 2.11
N ALA A 2 6.11 -10.99 2.68
CA ALA A 2 6.67 -9.99 3.59
C ALA A 2 7.06 -8.63 2.94
N ASP A 3 6.60 -8.35 1.71
CA ASP A 3 7.00 -7.16 0.96
C ASP A 3 5.79 -6.58 0.18
N LEU A 4 4.59 -6.74 0.76
CA LEU A 4 3.41 -6.02 0.29
C LEU A 4 3.60 -4.54 0.65
N GLN A 5 3.67 -3.68 -0.36
CA GLN A 5 3.70 -2.24 -0.18
C GLN A 5 2.28 -1.70 -0.18
N ILE A 6 2.07 -0.61 0.57
CA ILE A 6 0.78 0.08 0.64
C ILE A 6 0.40 0.73 -0.69
N MET A 7 1.37 0.92 -1.59
CA MET A 7 1.11 1.52 -2.88
C MET A 7 2.15 1.14 -3.93
N TYR A 8 1.73 1.30 -5.17
CA TYR A 8 2.51 1.05 -6.36
C TYR A 8 2.25 2.17 -7.38
N GLY A 9 3.21 2.38 -8.28
CA GLY A 9 2.94 3.16 -9.48
C GLY A 9 1.84 2.51 -10.33
N VAL A 10 1.19 3.29 -11.18
CA VAL A 10 0.06 2.84 -12.01
C VAL A 10 0.46 1.69 -12.95
N ALA A 11 1.74 1.58 -13.32
CA ALA A 11 2.26 0.48 -14.12
C ALA A 11 2.91 -0.64 -13.26
N GLY A 12 2.72 -0.60 -11.95
CA GLY A 12 3.22 -1.61 -11.00
C GLY A 12 4.60 -1.29 -10.41
N GLU A 13 5.10 -0.07 -10.55
CA GLU A 13 6.39 0.32 -10.00
C GLU A 13 6.40 0.25 -8.47
N ARG A 14 7.41 -0.45 -7.93
CA ARG A 14 7.62 -0.61 -6.48
C ARG A 14 8.45 0.51 -5.86
N ARG A 15 9.31 1.14 -6.67
CA ARG A 15 10.21 2.19 -6.21
C ARG A 15 9.54 3.54 -6.42
N LEU A 16 9.10 4.14 -5.32
CA LEU A 16 8.42 5.43 -5.30
C LEU A 16 9.20 6.45 -4.45
N PRO A 17 10.49 6.70 -4.74
CA PRO A 17 11.29 7.60 -3.91
C PRO A 17 10.67 8.99 -3.91
N GLU A 18 10.50 9.54 -2.72
CA GLU A 18 10.02 10.90 -2.61
C GLU A 18 11.13 11.90 -2.91
N ALA A 19 10.81 12.94 -3.68
CA ALA A 19 11.72 14.04 -3.97
C ALA A 19 10.97 15.37 -4.01
N GLU A 20 11.62 16.41 -3.51
CA GLU A 20 11.15 17.80 -3.64
C GLU A 20 11.62 18.42 -4.95
N LEU A 21 10.75 19.20 -5.59
CA LEU A 21 11.02 19.91 -6.84
C LEU A 21 11.03 21.42 -6.59
N PRO A 22 12.13 22.00 -6.09
CA PRO A 22 12.19 23.40 -5.64
C PRO A 22 12.00 24.43 -6.76
N TRP A 23 12.11 24.01 -8.02
CA TRP A 23 11.88 24.87 -9.18
C TRP A 23 10.40 24.99 -9.59
N LEU A 24 9.49 24.26 -8.96
CA LEU A 24 8.05 24.34 -9.21
C LEU A 24 7.36 25.16 -8.13
N SER A 25 6.51 26.11 -8.53
CA SER A 25 5.76 26.97 -7.61
C SER A 25 4.57 26.29 -6.92
N GLY A 26 4.19 25.09 -7.39
CA GLY A 26 3.02 24.35 -6.91
C GLY A 26 1.68 25.01 -7.22
N PHE A 27 0.60 24.28 -6.91
CA PHE A 27 -0.75 24.78 -7.11
C PHE A 27 -1.06 25.92 -6.13
N ALA A 28 -1.52 27.06 -6.63
CA ALA A 28 -1.81 28.26 -5.83
C ALA A 28 -0.62 28.75 -4.96
N GLY A 29 0.62 28.51 -5.39
CA GLY A 29 1.82 28.88 -4.62
C GLY A 29 2.15 27.92 -3.47
N SER A 30 1.49 26.75 -3.40
CA SER A 30 1.72 25.75 -2.36
C SER A 30 3.11 25.13 -2.50
N ALA A 31 3.89 25.17 -1.42
CA ALA A 31 5.23 24.61 -1.36
C ALA A 31 5.42 23.74 -0.10
N PRO A 32 6.28 22.71 -0.15
CA PRO A 32 7.05 22.29 -1.33
C PRO A 32 6.24 21.40 -2.28
N VAL A 33 6.62 21.40 -3.57
CA VAL A 33 6.12 20.43 -4.56
C VAL A 33 6.92 19.14 -4.41
N ARG A 34 6.21 18.02 -4.27
CA ARG A 34 6.81 16.69 -4.13
C ARG A 34 6.32 15.73 -5.20
N ILE A 35 7.16 14.77 -5.54
CA ILE A 35 6.83 13.60 -6.36
C ILE A 35 7.24 12.34 -5.61
N GLY A 36 6.69 11.18 -6.00
CA GLY A 36 6.87 9.93 -5.25
C GLY A 36 5.94 9.86 -4.05
N ASN A 37 6.17 8.91 -3.15
CA ASN A 37 5.37 8.79 -1.95
C ASN A 37 6.13 8.04 -0.85
N ASP A 38 6.50 8.76 0.20
CA ASP A 38 7.30 8.22 1.31
C ASP A 38 6.52 7.24 2.20
N ALA A 39 5.18 7.26 2.13
CA ALA A 39 4.35 6.32 2.88
C ALA A 39 4.57 4.87 2.44
N VAL A 40 5.23 4.61 1.30
CA VAL A 40 5.64 3.28 0.86
C VAL A 40 6.44 2.50 1.93
N ASN A 41 7.07 3.20 2.88
CA ASN A 41 7.83 2.62 3.99
C ASN A 41 6.99 2.39 5.26
N GLN A 42 5.73 2.83 5.30
CA GLN A 42 4.86 2.69 6.45
C GLN A 42 4.25 1.28 6.51
N LEU A 43 4.13 0.75 7.73
CA LEU A 43 3.31 -0.41 8.01
C LEU A 43 1.86 0.04 8.14
N GLN A 44 1.01 -0.33 7.19
CA GLN A 44 -0.44 -0.13 7.28
C GLN A 44 -1.10 -1.52 7.24
N LEU A 45 -1.81 -1.88 8.32
CA LEU A 45 -2.33 -3.25 8.47
C LEU A 45 -3.67 -3.45 7.72
N ASP A 46 -4.37 -2.36 7.40
CA ASP A 46 -5.63 -2.36 6.66
C ASP A 46 -5.49 -2.85 5.21
N VAL A 47 -4.36 -2.61 4.55
CA VAL A 47 -4.08 -3.05 3.16
C VAL A 47 -4.26 -4.57 2.98
N TYR A 48 -3.99 -5.37 4.01
CA TYR A 48 -4.22 -6.81 3.97
C TYR A 48 -5.72 -7.12 3.83
N GLY A 49 -6.56 -6.40 4.57
CA GLY A 49 -8.01 -6.50 4.47
C GLY A 49 -8.51 -6.08 3.08
N GLU A 50 -7.99 -4.99 2.54
CA GLU A 50 -8.38 -4.48 1.20
C GLU A 50 -8.03 -5.47 0.08
N VAL A 51 -6.85 -6.10 0.15
CA VAL A 51 -6.45 -7.15 -0.80
C VAL A 51 -7.37 -8.37 -0.67
N MET A 52 -7.66 -8.81 0.56
CA MET A 52 -8.55 -9.95 0.80
C MET A 52 -9.98 -9.67 0.30
N ASP A 53 -10.50 -8.47 0.52
CA ASP A 53 -11.82 -8.05 0.04
C ASP A 53 -11.85 -7.98 -1.49
N SER A 54 -10.83 -7.39 -2.11
CA SER A 54 -10.71 -7.34 -3.58
C SER A 54 -10.71 -8.74 -4.22
N LEU A 55 -10.00 -9.69 -3.61
CA LEU A 55 -9.98 -11.09 -4.07
C LEU A 55 -11.32 -11.81 -3.84
N SER A 56 -12.01 -11.48 -2.74
CA SER A 56 -13.37 -11.98 -2.46
C SER A 56 -14.37 -11.46 -3.51
N LEU A 57 -14.37 -10.15 -3.77
CA LEU A 57 -15.21 -9.51 -4.78
C LEU A 57 -14.96 -10.08 -6.18
N ALA A 58 -13.69 -10.30 -6.55
CA ALA A 58 -13.35 -10.93 -7.83
C ALA A 58 -13.98 -12.33 -7.97
N ARG A 59 -13.98 -13.12 -6.88
CA ARG A 59 -14.61 -14.45 -6.86
C ARG A 59 -16.12 -14.36 -7.00
N LEU A 60 -16.76 -13.43 -6.30
CA LEU A 60 -18.20 -13.18 -6.39
C LEU A 60 -18.60 -12.71 -7.80
N ALA A 61 -17.72 -11.96 -8.49
CA ALA A 61 -17.90 -11.53 -9.87
C ALA A 61 -17.65 -12.65 -10.92
N GLY A 62 -17.41 -13.89 -10.49
CA GLY A 62 -17.24 -15.05 -11.38
C GLY A 62 -15.81 -15.28 -11.85
N MET A 63 -14.82 -14.54 -11.33
CA MET A 63 -13.42 -14.86 -11.58
C MET A 63 -13.06 -16.16 -10.85
N ARG A 64 -12.64 -17.18 -11.61
CA ARG A 64 -12.25 -18.46 -11.02
C ARG A 64 -10.98 -18.28 -10.18
N PRO A 65 -10.99 -18.63 -8.89
CA PRO A 65 -9.78 -18.58 -8.08
C PRO A 65 -8.75 -19.57 -8.64
N ARG A 66 -7.52 -19.09 -8.81
CA ARG A 66 -6.39 -19.94 -9.19
C ARG A 66 -5.69 -20.45 -7.93
N PRO A 67 -5.06 -21.65 -7.93
CA PRO A 67 -4.33 -22.17 -6.77
C PRO A 67 -3.31 -21.17 -6.20
N GLN A 68 -2.58 -20.46 -7.07
CA GLN A 68 -1.59 -19.46 -6.68
C GLN A 68 -2.22 -18.26 -5.93
N MET A 69 -3.49 -17.94 -6.23
CA MET A 69 -4.20 -16.86 -5.55
C MET A 69 -4.56 -17.26 -4.12
N TRP A 70 -4.84 -18.54 -3.89
CA TRP A 70 -5.09 -19.06 -2.55
C TRP A 70 -3.81 -19.10 -1.72
N GLU A 71 -2.71 -19.59 -2.30
CA GLU A 71 -1.39 -19.57 -1.68
C GLU A 71 -0.96 -18.15 -1.27
N LEU A 72 -1.21 -17.16 -2.13
CA LEU A 72 -0.97 -15.75 -1.81
C LEU A 72 -1.78 -15.28 -0.59
N GLN A 73 -3.07 -15.56 -0.56
CA GLN A 73 -3.94 -15.21 0.57
C GLN A 73 -3.46 -15.83 1.88
N CYS A 74 -3.12 -17.14 1.87
CA CYS A 74 -2.55 -17.81 3.04
C CYS A 74 -1.26 -17.13 3.49
N ALA A 75 -0.33 -16.88 2.57
CA ALA A 75 0.94 -16.26 2.92
C ALA A 75 0.81 -14.82 3.45
N LEU A 76 -0.20 -14.06 3.00
CA LEU A 76 -0.54 -12.74 3.54
C LEU A 76 -1.10 -12.85 4.96
N MET A 77 -1.97 -13.83 5.22
CA MET A 77 -2.56 -14.07 6.55
C MET A 77 -1.56 -14.63 7.55
N ASP A 78 -0.65 -15.49 7.12
CA ASP A 78 0.44 -15.98 7.96
C ASP A 78 1.35 -14.83 8.41
N PHE A 79 1.66 -13.89 7.51
CA PHE A 79 2.43 -12.69 7.86
C PHE A 79 1.64 -11.79 8.82
N LEU A 80 0.39 -11.45 8.50
CA LEU A 80 -0.44 -10.60 9.36
C LEU A 80 -0.60 -11.17 10.77
N ALA A 81 -0.73 -12.49 10.91
CA ALA A 81 -0.79 -13.15 12.21
C ALA A 81 0.45 -12.90 13.09
N THR A 82 1.60 -12.56 12.48
CA THR A 82 2.83 -12.23 13.21
C THR A 82 2.94 -10.75 13.59
N VAL A 83 2.38 -9.83 12.80
CA VAL A 83 2.60 -8.38 12.94
C VAL A 83 1.38 -7.58 13.41
N TRP A 84 0.18 -8.17 13.52
CA TRP A 84 -1.06 -7.41 13.77
C TRP A 84 -1.12 -6.59 15.07
N ARG A 85 -0.18 -6.81 16.00
CA ARG A 85 -0.07 -6.06 17.26
C ARG A 85 0.98 -4.95 17.20
N GLU A 86 1.72 -4.84 16.11
CA GLU A 86 2.67 -3.76 15.91
C GLU A 86 1.90 -2.46 15.67
N PRO A 87 2.44 -1.30 16.10
CA PRO A 87 1.87 -0.01 15.75
C PRO A 87 1.82 0.14 14.22
N ASP A 88 0.65 0.45 13.70
CA ASP A 88 0.45 0.77 12.28
C ASP A 88 0.22 2.27 12.08
N GLU A 89 0.32 2.70 10.83
CA GLU A 89 0.12 4.08 10.42
C GLU A 89 -1.23 4.19 9.71
N GLY A 90 -2.06 5.17 10.08
CA GLY A 90 -3.29 5.45 9.35
C GLY A 90 -3.06 6.24 8.05
N LEU A 91 -3.98 6.11 7.08
CA LEU A 91 -3.99 6.88 5.83
C LEU A 91 -3.91 8.42 6.03
N TRP A 92 -4.40 8.90 7.18
CA TRP A 92 -4.47 10.33 7.52
C TRP A 92 -3.46 10.77 8.57
N GLU A 93 -2.50 9.92 8.93
CA GLU A 93 -1.49 10.31 9.91
C GLU A 93 -0.52 11.35 9.36
N VAL A 94 -0.19 12.30 10.23
CA VAL A 94 0.71 13.40 9.89
C VAL A 94 2.14 12.85 9.99
N ARG A 95 2.98 13.24 9.04
CA ARG A 95 4.40 12.83 9.01
C ARG A 95 5.11 13.27 10.29
N GLY A 96 5.46 12.32 11.15
CA GLY A 96 6.09 12.56 12.44
C GLY A 96 5.10 13.18 13.43
N GLY A 97 4.76 12.43 14.49
CA GLY A 97 4.09 13.01 15.65
C GLY A 97 4.85 14.18 16.26
#